data_AF-A0AAI8A8S1-F1
#
_entry.id   AF-A0AAI8A8S1-F1
#
_cell.length_a   1.000
_cell.length_b   1.000
_cell.length_c   1.000
_cell.angle_alpha   90.00
_cell.angle_beta   90.00
_cell.angle_gamma   90.00
#
_symmetry.space_group_name_H-M   'P 1'
#
loop_
_entity.id
_entity.type
_entity.pdbx_description
1 polymer ?
#
loop_
_entity_poly.entity_id
_entity_poly.type
_entity_poly.pdbx_seq_one_letter_code
_entity_poly.pdbx_strand_id
1 'polypeptide(L)'
;MQKDELQGGAITILYKGEVIYKTTFGNQKGNSGVITDKTLFPLASVSKAVSATAIALMVDQESLDFDEKFKLPYLKNAISLNNILSHTTGYQFSGNIEIEQVMNRSKLLTLLKKQQASCKPGQCYISIVTSFLVYLKKL
;
A
#
# COMPACT_ATOMS: atom_id res chain seq x y z
N MET A 1 -26.42 -10.34 2.41
CA MET A 1 -26.25 -9.18 1.51
C MET A 1 -27.12 -9.43 0.29
N GLN A 2 -28.10 -8.59 0.02
CA GLN A 2 -28.91 -8.72 -1.20
C GLN A 2 -28.07 -8.27 -2.41
N LYS A 3 -28.19 -9.00 -3.52
CA LYS A 3 -27.36 -8.84 -4.73
C LYS A 3 -27.59 -7.49 -5.43
N ASP A 4 -28.68 -6.81 -5.10
CA ASP A 4 -29.19 -5.65 -5.84
C ASP A 4 -28.54 -4.31 -5.44
N GLU A 5 -27.71 -4.27 -4.39
CA GLU A 5 -26.96 -3.05 -3.99
C GLU A 5 -25.54 -2.98 -4.58
N LEU A 6 -25.02 -4.06 -5.17
CA LEU A 6 -23.65 -4.13 -5.67
C LEU A 6 -23.61 -4.01 -7.19
N GLN A 7 -22.82 -3.04 -7.69
CA GLN A 7 -22.56 -2.85 -9.13
C GLN A 7 -22.04 -4.13 -9.81
N GLY A 8 -21.19 -4.89 -9.11
CA GLY A 8 -20.64 -6.16 -9.56
C GLY A 8 -19.31 -6.48 -8.88
N GLY A 9 -18.78 -7.69 -9.12
CA GLY A 9 -17.50 -8.12 -8.57
C GLY A 9 -17.03 -9.48 -9.08
N ALA A 10 -15.84 -9.87 -8.61
CA ALA A 10 -15.23 -11.18 -8.85
C ALA A 10 -14.82 -11.79 -7.51
N ILE A 11 -15.08 -13.07 -7.31
CA ILE A 11 -14.74 -13.82 -6.09
C ILE A 11 -14.04 -15.11 -6.49
N THR A 12 -12.91 -15.38 -5.85
CA THR A 12 -12.17 -16.65 -5.97
C THR A 12 -11.85 -17.17 -4.57
N ILE A 13 -12.14 -18.43 -4.30
CA ILE A 13 -11.78 -19.11 -3.03
C ILE A 13 -10.78 -20.20 -3.35
N LEU A 14 -9.67 -20.19 -2.61
CA LEU A 14 -8.62 -21.19 -2.70
C LEU A 14 -8.59 -22.03 -1.42
N TYR A 15 -8.36 -23.32 -1.57
CA TYR A 15 -8.13 -24.24 -0.46
C TYR A 15 -6.97 -25.17 -0.82
N LYS A 16 -5.95 -25.25 0.05
CA LYS A 16 -4.73 -26.05 -0.17
C LYS A 16 -4.06 -25.80 -1.53
N GLY A 17 -4.01 -24.54 -1.95
CA GLY A 17 -3.39 -24.13 -3.23
C GLY A 17 -4.27 -24.34 -4.46
N GLU A 18 -5.47 -24.92 -4.32
CA GLU A 18 -6.38 -25.17 -5.42
C GLU A 18 -7.57 -24.20 -5.40
N VAL A 19 -8.02 -23.77 -6.57
CA VAL A 19 -9.23 -22.94 -6.72
C VAL A 19 -10.45 -23.86 -6.58
N ILE A 20 -11.21 -23.69 -5.50
CA ILE A 20 -12.43 -24.47 -5.23
C ILE A 20 -13.71 -23.72 -5.59
N TYR A 21 -13.63 -22.40 -5.81
CA TYR A 21 -14.75 -21.58 -6.24
C TYR A 21 -14.26 -20.34 -6.99
N LYS A 22 -14.92 -20.00 -8.09
CA LYS A 22 -14.67 -18.79 -8.87
C LYS A 22 -16.00 -18.31 -9.46
N THR A 23 -16.34 -17.05 -9.25
CA THR A 23 -17.53 -16.43 -9.86
C THR A 23 -17.28 -14.97 -10.19
N THR A 24 -17.96 -14.46 -11.21
CA THR A 24 -18.12 -13.03 -11.47
C THR A 24 -19.61 -12.68 -11.48
N PHE A 25 -19.95 -11.43 -11.22
CA PHE A 25 -21.33 -10.94 -11.27
C PHE A 25 -21.38 -9.43 -11.53
N GLY A 26 -22.50 -8.95 -12.07
CA GLY A 26 -22.74 -7.53 -12.32
C GLY A 26 -21.95 -6.96 -13.49
N ASN A 27 -21.99 -5.63 -13.60
CA ASN A 27 -21.44 -4.87 -14.73
C ASN A 27 -20.35 -3.92 -14.27
N GLN A 28 -19.43 -3.58 -15.17
CA GLN A 28 -18.44 -2.54 -14.93
C GLN A 28 -19.12 -1.17 -14.78
N LYS A 29 -18.53 -0.28 -13.96
CA LYS A 29 -19.04 1.08 -13.78
C LYS A 29 -19.05 1.84 -15.12
N GLY A 30 -20.11 2.61 -15.39
CA GLY A 30 -20.25 3.37 -16.64
C GLY A 30 -20.74 2.53 -17.82
N ASN A 31 -21.35 1.36 -17.54
CA ASN A 31 -21.92 0.47 -18.56
C ASN A 31 -20.90 -0.09 -19.57
N SER A 32 -19.64 -0.22 -19.15
CA SER A 32 -18.52 -0.71 -19.97
C SER A 32 -18.52 -2.24 -20.20
N GLY A 33 -19.66 -2.91 -20.00
CA GLY A 33 -19.83 -4.35 -20.17
C GLY A 33 -19.85 -5.15 -18.87
N VAL A 34 -20.02 -6.47 -19.01
CA VAL A 34 -20.08 -7.42 -17.89
C VAL A 34 -18.70 -7.60 -17.24
N ILE A 35 -18.68 -7.87 -15.94
CA ILE A 35 -17.44 -8.23 -15.25
C ILE A 35 -17.03 -9.67 -15.63
N THR A 36 -15.78 -9.83 -16.04
CA THR A 36 -15.17 -11.11 -16.42
C THR A 36 -13.96 -11.41 -15.54
N ASP A 37 -13.38 -12.59 -15.68
CA ASP A 37 -12.14 -12.96 -15.00
C ASP A 37 -10.90 -12.23 -15.54
N LYS A 38 -11.06 -11.41 -16.59
CA LYS A 38 -10.04 -10.51 -17.13
C LYS A 38 -10.26 -9.05 -16.72
N THR A 39 -11.35 -8.74 -16.02
CA THR A 39 -11.64 -7.38 -15.56
C THR A 39 -10.63 -6.96 -14.49
N LEU A 40 -9.97 -5.82 -14.68
CA LEU A 40 -9.02 -5.26 -13.73
C LEU A 40 -9.76 -4.39 -12.69
N PHE A 41 -9.35 -4.53 -11.42
CA PHE A 41 -9.85 -3.73 -10.31
C PHE A 41 -8.69 -2.97 -9.66
N PRO A 42 -8.87 -1.71 -9.26
CA PRO A 42 -7.85 -0.99 -8.48
C PRO A 42 -7.68 -1.68 -7.12
N LEU A 43 -6.45 -2.12 -6.82
CA LEU A 43 -6.14 -2.82 -5.56
C LEU A 43 -6.15 -1.91 -4.33
N ALA A 44 -6.00 -0.59 -4.51
CA ALA A 44 -5.92 0.40 -3.44
C ALA A 44 -4.96 -0.05 -2.32
N SER A 45 -5.41 -0.11 -1.07
CA SER A 45 -4.55 -0.53 0.05
C SER A 45 -4.09 -1.98 0.00
N VAL A 46 -4.73 -2.86 -0.77
CA VAL A 46 -4.27 -4.25 -0.95
C VAL A 46 -2.91 -4.30 -1.66
N SER A 47 -2.55 -3.27 -2.45
CA SER A 47 -1.22 -3.14 -3.07
C SER A 47 -0.05 -3.17 -2.05
N LYS A 48 -0.32 -2.85 -0.77
CA LYS A 48 0.70 -2.90 0.29
C LYS A 48 1.20 -4.32 0.53
N ALA A 49 0.31 -5.31 0.51
CA ALA A 49 0.69 -6.71 0.69
C ALA A 49 1.65 -7.16 -0.43
N VAL A 50 1.33 -6.81 -1.69
CA VAL A 50 2.20 -7.10 -2.84
C VAL A 50 3.58 -6.45 -2.68
N SER A 51 3.62 -5.19 -2.26
CA SER A 51 4.88 -4.46 -2.06
C SER A 51 5.69 -5.03 -0.88
N ALA A 52 5.02 -5.42 0.21
CA ALA A 52 5.63 -6.06 1.36
C ALA A 52 6.24 -7.43 0.99
N THR A 53 5.55 -8.21 0.16
CA THR A 53 6.09 -9.47 -0.38
C THR A 53 7.34 -9.22 -1.22
N ALA A 54 7.34 -8.21 -2.10
CA ALA A 54 8.53 -7.88 -2.89
C ALA A 54 9.73 -7.49 -2.00
N ILE A 55 9.51 -6.73 -0.93
CA ILE A 55 10.56 -6.40 0.04
C ILE A 55 11.04 -7.65 0.78
N ALA A 56 10.12 -8.50 1.23
CA ALA A 56 10.48 -9.74 1.91
C ALA A 56 11.33 -10.67 1.02
N LEU A 57 11.04 -10.74 -0.28
CA LEU A 57 11.87 -11.48 -1.24
C LEU A 57 13.28 -10.88 -1.38
N MET A 58 13.41 -9.55 -1.38
CA MET A 58 14.73 -8.90 -1.41
C MET A 58 15.51 -9.11 -0.10
N VAL A 59 14.83 -9.20 1.04
CA VAL A 59 15.44 -9.55 2.33
C VAL A 59 15.90 -11.02 2.33
N ASP A 60 15.07 -11.94 1.82
CA ASP A 60 15.41 -13.36 1.65
C ASP A 60 16.64 -13.55 0.74
N GLN A 61 16.81 -12.66 -0.25
CA GLN A 61 17.98 -12.60 -1.14
C GLN A 61 19.18 -11.83 -0.55
N GLU A 62 19.15 -11.49 0.75
CA GLU A 62 20.20 -10.74 1.45
C GLU A 62 20.51 -9.36 0.82
N SER A 63 19.62 -8.84 -0.02
CA SER A 63 19.79 -7.54 -0.70
C SER A 63 19.27 -6.37 0.13
N LEU A 64 18.44 -6.65 1.15
CA LEU A 64 17.90 -5.70 2.12
C LEU A 64 17.86 -6.34 3.50
N ASP A 65 17.76 -5.52 4.55
CA ASP A 65 17.57 -5.95 5.94
C ASP A 65 16.37 -5.20 6.55
N PHE A 66 15.49 -5.93 7.24
CA PHE A 66 14.30 -5.34 7.86
C PHE A 66 14.62 -4.34 8.98
N ASP A 67 15.67 -4.60 9.76
CA ASP A 67 16.00 -3.88 10.98
C ASP A 67 17.14 -2.87 10.79
N GLU A 68 17.85 -2.94 9.65
CA GLU A 68 18.82 -1.92 9.27
C GLU A 68 18.17 -0.52 9.29
N LYS A 69 18.79 0.38 10.06
CA LYS A 69 18.32 1.76 10.20
C LYS A 69 18.96 2.63 9.14
N PHE A 70 18.14 3.36 8.41
CA PHE A 70 18.56 4.37 7.45
C PHE A 70 17.89 5.72 7.73
N LYS A 71 18.55 6.79 7.26
CA LYS A 71 18.04 8.16 7.38
C LYS A 71 17.54 8.66 6.04
N LEU A 72 16.26 8.99 5.99
CA LEU A 72 15.68 9.65 4.83
C LEU A 72 15.78 11.17 4.99
N PRO A 73 16.15 11.92 3.93
CA PRO A 73 16.42 13.36 4.03
C PRO A 73 15.18 14.22 4.36
N TYR A 74 13.99 13.63 4.26
CA TYR A 74 12.70 14.25 4.55
C TYR A 74 12.10 13.77 5.89
N LEU A 75 12.79 12.89 6.63
CA LEU A 75 12.43 12.49 7.97
C LEU A 75 13.49 12.96 8.98
N LYS A 76 13.05 13.28 10.20
CA LYS A 76 13.92 13.69 11.30
C LYS A 76 14.60 12.49 11.94
N ASN A 77 13.83 11.41 12.17
CA ASN A 77 14.29 10.19 12.81
C ASN A 77 14.82 9.19 11.76
N ALA A 78 15.87 8.46 12.11
CA ALA A 78 16.23 7.25 11.38
C ALA A 78 15.15 6.19 11.61
N ILE A 79 14.84 5.42 10.58
CA ILE A 79 13.81 4.36 10.57
C ILE A 79 14.38 3.10 9.91
N SER A 80 13.72 1.97 10.10
CA SER A 80 14.01 0.74 9.36
C SER A 80 12.86 0.35 8.42
N LEU A 81 13.08 -0.64 7.57
CA LEU A 81 12.04 -1.23 6.73
C LEU A 81 10.89 -1.79 7.59
N ASN A 82 11.22 -2.43 8.71
CA ASN A 82 10.25 -2.91 9.68
C ASN A 82 9.32 -1.77 10.17
N ASN A 83 9.85 -0.57 10.45
CA ASN A 83 9.01 0.57 10.83
C ASN A 83 8.08 1.03 9.71
N ILE A 84 8.49 0.94 8.44
CA ILE A 84 7.66 1.29 7.29
C ILE A 84 6.53 0.28 7.12
N LEU A 85 6.87 -1.01 7.12
CA LEU A 85 5.96 -2.13 6.86
C LEU A 85 4.92 -2.30 7.96
N SER A 86 5.28 -2.00 9.22
CA SER A 86 4.39 -2.11 10.38
C SER A 86 3.67 -0.80 10.74
N HIS A 87 3.80 0.24 9.92
CA HIS A 87 3.16 1.55 10.15
C HIS A 87 3.59 2.22 11.48
N THR A 88 4.85 2.05 11.89
CA THR A 88 5.37 2.60 13.14
C THR A 88 6.46 3.66 12.95
N THR A 89 6.45 4.41 11.85
CA THR A 89 7.44 5.49 11.62
C THR A 89 7.21 6.70 12.54
N GLY A 90 6.00 6.83 13.10
CA GLY A 90 5.58 7.96 13.92
C GLY A 90 5.13 9.19 13.15
N TYR A 91 5.10 9.14 11.81
CA TYR A 91 4.64 10.23 10.96
C TYR A 91 3.15 10.10 10.63
N GLN A 92 2.44 11.22 10.55
CA GLN A 92 1.05 11.24 10.08
C GLN A 92 0.99 12.00 8.76
N PHE A 93 0.85 11.26 7.66
CA PHE A 93 0.69 11.84 6.33
C PHE A 93 -0.22 10.93 5.51
N SER A 94 -1.45 11.33 5.22
CA SER A 94 -2.29 10.49 4.34
C SER A 94 -1.79 10.58 2.90
N GLY A 95 -1.57 11.80 2.41
CA GLY A 95 -1.05 12.13 1.08
C GLY A 95 -1.86 11.56 -0.10
N ASN A 96 -3.04 11.01 0.17
CA ASN A 96 -3.89 10.35 -0.82
C ASN A 96 -4.42 11.37 -1.83
N ILE A 97 -4.92 12.51 -1.34
CA ILE A 97 -5.44 13.58 -2.19
C ILE A 97 -4.35 14.09 -3.13
N GLU A 98 -3.15 14.29 -2.60
CA GLU A 98 -2.00 14.76 -3.37
C GLU A 98 -1.60 13.74 -4.44
N ILE A 99 -1.58 12.44 -4.14
CA ILE A 99 -1.30 11.40 -5.12
C ILE A 99 -2.40 11.31 -6.18
N GLU A 100 -3.68 11.36 -5.78
CA GLU A 100 -4.83 11.32 -6.68
C GLU A 100 -4.87 12.53 -7.62
N GLN A 101 -4.39 13.70 -7.15
CA GLN A 101 -4.20 14.90 -7.96
C GLN A 101 -2.90 14.89 -8.78
N VAL A 102 -2.20 13.76 -8.85
CA VAL A 102 -0.96 13.58 -9.63
C VAL A 102 0.12 14.59 -9.19
N MET A 103 0.18 14.89 -7.89
CA MET A 103 1.19 15.78 -7.36
C MET A 103 2.59 15.21 -7.58
N ASN A 104 3.50 16.07 -8.05
CA ASN A 104 4.89 15.68 -8.24
C ASN A 104 5.54 15.23 -6.92
N ARG A 105 6.31 14.13 -7.00
CA ARG A 105 7.02 13.55 -5.85
C ARG A 105 7.84 14.57 -5.06
N SER A 106 8.54 15.50 -5.71
CA SER A 106 9.36 16.50 -5.02
C SER A 106 8.50 17.43 -4.14
N LYS A 107 7.29 17.78 -4.58
CA LYS A 107 6.34 18.55 -3.76
C LYS A 107 5.84 17.72 -2.58
N LEU A 108 5.49 16.46 -2.82
CA LEU A 108 5.07 15.52 -1.77
C LEU A 108 6.14 15.34 -0.67
N LEU A 109 7.40 15.17 -1.08
CA LEU A 109 8.53 15.07 -0.15
C LEU A 109 8.76 16.36 0.63
N THR A 110 8.48 17.51 0.02
CA THR A 110 8.56 18.82 0.69
C THR A 110 7.47 18.95 1.76
N LEU A 111 6.26 18.44 1.51
CA LEU A 111 5.18 18.39 2.52
C LEU A 111 5.57 17.47 3.68
N LEU A 112 6.09 16.27 3.38
CA LEU A 112 6.58 15.33 4.39
C LEU A 112 7.66 15.93 5.27
N LYS A 113 8.62 16.68 4.69
CA LYS A 113 9.70 17.33 5.44
C LYS A 113 9.19 18.35 6.48
N LYS A 114 8.02 18.96 6.24
CA LYS A 114 7.40 19.93 7.15
C LYS A 114 6.67 19.25 8.32
N GLN A 115 6.34 17.97 8.19
CA GLN A 115 5.63 17.23 9.24
C GLN A 115 6.53 16.93 10.44
N GLN A 116 5.93 16.94 11.62
CA GLN A 116 6.58 16.46 12.84
C GLN A 116 6.11 15.04 13.14
N ALA A 117 7.03 14.20 13.62
CA ALA A 117 6.65 12.88 14.09
C ALA A 117 5.86 13.02 15.39
N SER A 118 4.71 12.36 15.49
CA SER A 118 3.87 12.30 16.68
C SER A 118 4.51 11.46 17.78
N CYS A 119 5.34 10.48 17.42
CA CYS A 119 6.06 9.61 18.34
C CYS A 119 7.41 9.19 17.75
N LYS A 120 8.27 8.56 18.57
CA LYS A 120 9.50 7.93 18.06
C LYS A 120 9.16 6.66 17.25
N PRO A 121 10.01 6.27 16.28
CA PRO A 121 9.80 5.03 15.53
C PRO A 121 9.61 3.82 16.46
N GLY A 122 8.59 3.01 16.21
CA GLY A 122 8.22 1.83 16.99
C GLY A 122 7.32 2.09 18.21
N GLN A 123 7.06 3.35 18.58
CA GLN A 123 6.28 3.67 19.80
C GLN A 123 4.79 3.91 19.56
N CYS A 124 4.38 4.09 18.30
CA CYS A 124 2.98 4.23 17.96
C CYS A 124 2.69 3.66 16.57
N TYR A 125 1.47 3.19 16.39
CA TYR A 125 0.94 2.75 15.10
C TYR A 125 0.16 3.91 14.46
N ILE A 126 0.61 4.34 13.28
CA ILE A 126 -0.08 5.34 12.48
C ILE A 126 -0.19 4.79 11.07
N SER A 127 -1.39 4.41 10.66
CA SER A 127 -1.63 3.91 9.31
C SER A 127 -1.39 5.01 8.29
N ILE A 128 -0.29 4.88 7.56
CA ILE A 128 0.12 5.79 6.50
C ILE A 128 -0.08 5.06 5.17
N VAL A 129 -1.05 5.52 4.38
CA VAL A 129 -1.38 4.92 3.09
C VAL A 129 -0.28 5.20 2.04
N THR A 130 0.42 6.34 2.18
CA THR A 130 1.45 6.84 1.25
C THR A 130 2.87 6.36 1.52
N SER A 131 3.15 5.74 2.67
CA SER A 131 4.49 5.26 3.04
C SER A 131 5.10 4.39 1.96
N PHE A 132 4.32 3.41 1.49
CA PHE A 132 4.80 2.41 0.55
C PHE A 132 5.25 3.02 -0.80
N LEU A 133 4.50 3.98 -1.35
CA LEU A 133 4.84 4.58 -2.65
C LEU A 133 6.01 5.56 -2.57
N VAL A 134 6.16 6.26 -1.43
CA VAL A 134 7.13 7.35 -1.31
C VAL A 134 8.49 6.86 -0.86
N TYR A 135 8.53 5.92 0.09
CA TYR A 135 9.77 5.45 0.70
C TYR A 135 10.52 4.45 -0.18
N LEU A 136 9.80 3.56 -0.89
CA LEU A 136 10.41 2.43 -1.61
C LEU A 136 11.09 2.80 -2.93
N LYS A 137 10.78 3.96 -3.53
CA LYS A 137 11.41 4.38 -4.80
C LYS A 137 12.86 4.87 -4.63
N LYS A 138 13.44 4.79 -3.43
CA LYS A 138 14.82 5.24 -3.13
C LYS A 138 15.71 4.09 -2.63
N LEU A 139 15.12 2.94 -2.36
CA LEU A 139 15.85 1.68 -2.21
C LEU A 139 16.04 1.12 -3.62
#